data_AF-A0A959X943-F1
#
_entry.id   AF-A0A959X943-F1
#
_cell.length_a   1.000
_cell.length_b   1.000
_cell.length_c   1.000
_cell.angle_alpha   90.00
_cell.angle_beta   90.00
_cell.angle_gamma   90.00
#
_symmetry.space_group_name_H-M   'P 1'
#
loop_
_entity.id
_entity.type
_entity.pdbx_description
1 polymer ?
#
loop_
_entity_poly.entity_id
_entity_poly.type
_entity_poly.pdbx_seq_one_letter_code
_entity_poly.pdbx_strand_id
1 'polypeptide(L)' 'FTGDVKRATRLVVRGQEPGTGEWREITTDAFEARALQHEIDHCAGLLFLDRAAGAHAIYPRKTYL' A
#
# COMPACT_ATOMS: atom_id res chain seq x y z
N PHE A 1 -2.31 -9.04 12.53
CA PHE A 1 -3.38 -9.51 11.63
C PHE A 1 -2.93 -9.34 10.19
N THR A 2 -3.49 -10.15 9.29
CA THR A 2 -3.45 -9.93 7.84
C THR A 2 -4.88 -9.78 7.34
N GLY A 3 -5.08 -9.23 6.15
CA GLY A 3 -6.43 -9.16 5.59
C GLY A 3 -6.44 -8.96 4.10
N ASP A 4 -7.58 -9.30 3.50
CA ASP A 4 -7.82 -9.10 2.08
C ASP A 4 -8.20 -7.64 1.83
N VAL A 5 -7.33 -6.96 1.08
CA VAL A 5 -7.47 -5.52 0.79
C VAL A 5 -7.40 -5.33 -0.72
N LYS A 6 -8.48 -4.79 -1.30
CA LYS A 6 -8.52 -4.46 -2.73
C LYS A 6 -7.61 -3.27 -3.00
N ARG A 7 -6.71 -3.43 -3.98
CA ARG A 7 -5.70 -2.45 -4.39
C ARG A 7 -5.60 -2.44 -5.92
N ALA A 8 -5.20 -1.32 -6.50
CA ALA A 8 -4.89 -1.27 -7.92
C ALA A 8 -3.67 -2.16 -8.21
N THR A 9 -3.71 -2.94 -9.28
CA THR A 9 -2.61 -3.83 -9.69
C THR A 9 -1.56 -3.13 -10.54
N ARG A 10 -1.84 -1.93 -11.04
CA ARG A 10 -0.90 -1.07 -11.78
C ARG A 10 -1.21 0.38 -11.46
N LEU A 11 -0.17 1.19 -11.26
CA LEU A 11 -0.31 2.62 -10.96
C LEU A 11 0.93 3.42 -11.36
N VAL A 12 0.77 4.73 -11.38
CA VAL A 12 1.87 5.70 -11.45
C VAL A 12 1.81 6.54 -10.18
N VAL A 13 2.90 6.60 -9.42
CA VAL A 13 3.06 7.52 -8.29
C VAL A 13 4.00 8.64 -8.69
N ARG A 14 3.70 9.86 -8.24
CA ARG A 14 4.61 10.99 -8.31
C ARG A 14 4.98 11.46 -6.90
N GLY A 15 6.26 11.73 -6.67
CA GLY A 15 6.78 12.20 -5.39
C GLY A 15 8.03 13.06 -5.57
N GLN A 16 8.46 13.72 -4.49
CA GLN A 16 9.70 14.50 -4.48
C GLN A 16 10.82 13.71 -3.83
N GLU A 17 12.01 13.79 -4.39
CA GLU A 17 13.21 13.22 -3.80
C GLU A 17 13.60 14.00 -2.53
N PRO A 18 13.83 13.32 -1.39
CA PRO A 18 14.29 13.97 -0.18
C PRO A 18 15.61 14.73 -0.40
N GLY A 19 15.67 15.98 0.07
CA GLY A 19 16.85 16.82 -0.02
C GLY A 19 16.88 17.73 -1.26
N THR A 20 16.67 17.18 -2.46
CA THR A 20 16.67 17.97 -3.70
C THR A 20 15.31 18.59 -4.02
N GLY A 21 14.22 17.92 -3.60
CA GLY A 21 12.86 18.32 -3.97
C GLY A 21 12.50 18.03 -5.44
N GLU A 22 13.38 17.35 -6.18
CA GLU A 22 13.14 17.00 -7.59
C GLU A 22 11.96 16.05 -7.69
N TRP A 23 11.08 16.31 -8.66
CA TRP A 23 9.94 15.44 -8.93
C TRP A 23 10.38 14.18 -9.66
N ARG A 24 9.92 13.03 -9.17
CA ARG A 24 10.10 11.72 -9.78
C ARG A 24 8.75 11.05 -9.97
N GLU A 25 8.65 10.26 -11.04
CA GLU A 25 7.50 9.40 -11.31
C GLU A 25 7.94 7.94 -11.30
N ILE A 26 7.12 7.10 -10.69
CA ILE A 26 7.33 5.65 -10.57
C ILE A 26 6.13 4.96 -11.16
N THR A 27 6.34 4.21 -12.24
CA THR A 27 5.32 3.28 -12.79
C THR A 27 5.61 1.89 -12.24
N THR A 28 4.60 1.27 -11.63
CA THR A 28 4.77 -0.05 -11.03
C THR A 28 3.49 -0.88 -11.11
N ASP A 29 3.62 -2.18 -10.88
CA ASP A 29 2.54 -3.16 -10.89
C ASP A 29 2.70 -4.22 -9.79
N ALA A 30 1.75 -5.17 -9.76
CA ALA A 30 1.74 -6.35 -8.91
C ALA A 30 2.05 -6.05 -7.43
N PHE A 31 3.14 -6.61 -6.91
CA PHE A 31 3.50 -6.52 -5.49
C PHE A 31 3.88 -5.10 -5.08
N GLU A 32 4.70 -4.43 -5.88
CA GLU A 32 5.20 -3.09 -5.60
C GLU A 32 4.08 -2.05 -5.67
N ALA A 33 3.18 -2.15 -6.66
CA ALA A 33 1.99 -1.30 -6.70
C ALA A 33 1.16 -1.43 -5.42
N ARG A 34 0.99 -2.65 -4.90
CA ARG A 34 0.27 -2.90 -3.65
C ARG A 34 1.00 -2.31 -2.44
N ALA A 35 2.33 -2.44 -2.39
CA ALA A 35 3.16 -1.90 -1.31
C ALA A 35 3.13 -0.37 -1.29
N LEU A 36 3.32 0.30 -2.44
CA LEU A 36 3.28 1.76 -2.52
C LEU A 36 1.94 2.33 -2.05
N GLN A 37 0.81 1.72 -2.45
CA GLN A 37 -0.50 2.13 -1.95
C GLN A 37 -0.64 1.98 -0.43
N HIS A 38 -0.01 0.97 0.18
CA HIS A 38 -0.02 0.80 1.64
C HIS A 38 0.77 1.89 2.35
N GLU A 39 1.97 2.21 1.87
CA GLU A 39 2.79 3.27 2.48
C GLU A 39 2.18 4.66 2.27
N ILE A 40 1.57 4.92 1.11
CA ILE A 40 0.86 6.17 0.83
C ILE A 40 -0.36 6.34 1.74
N ASP A 41 -1.10 5.26 2.02
CA ASP A 41 -2.21 5.28 2.97
C ASP A 41 -1.74 5.72 4.36
N HIS A 42 -0.56 5.29 4.82
CA HIS A 42 0.01 5.73 6.10
C HIS A 42 0.28 7.24 6.14
N CYS A 43 0.68 7.85 5.02
CA CYS A 43 0.82 9.31 4.93
C CYS A 43 -0.51 10.05 5.14
N ALA A 44 -1.65 9.38 4.87
CA ALA A 44 -2.98 9.89 5.13
C ALA A 44 -3.56 9.43 6.49
N GLY A 45 -2.76 8.75 7.32
CA GLY A 45 -3.19 8.21 8.61
C GLY A 45 -4.10 6.98 8.51
N LEU A 46 -4.13 6.31 7.36
CA LEU A 46 -4.95 5.12 7.12
C LEU A 46 -4.17 3.84 7.35
N LEU A 47 -4.79 2.86 8.00
CA LEU A 47 -4.30 1.50 8.12
C LEU A 47 -4.93 0.61 7.06
N PHE A 48 -4.36 -0.60 6.87
CA PHE A 48 -4.94 -1.58 5.95
C PHE A 48 -6.37 -2.00 6.35
N LEU A 49 -6.72 -1.86 7.64
CA LEU A 49 -8.05 -2.16 8.16
C LEU A 49 -9.12 -1.22 7.59
N ASP A 50 -8.79 0.04 7.32
CA ASP A 50 -9.71 1.03 6.76
C ASP A 50 -10.14 0.70 5.32
N ARG A 51 -9.44 -0.24 4.67
CA ARG A 51 -9.73 -0.70 3.30
C ARG A 51 -10.07 -2.19 3.21
N ALA A 52 -10.17 -2.89 4.33
CA ALA A 52 -10.61 -4.27 4.34
C ALA A 52 -12.09 -4.36 3.95
N ALA A 53 -12.50 -5.45 3.29
CA ALA A 53 -13.90 -5.66 2.89
C ALA A 53 -14.87 -5.86 4.08
N GLY A 54 -14.34 -5.97 5.30
CA GLY A 54 -15.07 -6.15 6.54
C GLY A 54 -14.34 -7.10 7.49
N ALA A 55 -14.92 -7.35 8.67
CA ALA A 55 -14.31 -8.21 9.68
C ALA A 55 -14.03 -9.64 9.19
N HIS A 56 -14.85 -10.16 8.28
CA HIS A 56 -14.70 -11.50 7.67
C HIS A 56 -13.44 -11.64 6.80
N ALA A 57 -12.85 -10.52 6.38
CA ALA A 57 -11.64 -10.47 5.55
C ALA A 57 -10.35 -10.33 6.38
N ILE A 58 -10.43 -10.43 7.72
CA ILE A 58 -9.30 -10.26 8.63
C ILE A 58 -8.94 -11.60 9.26
N TYR A 59 -7.64 -11.93 9.23
CA TYR A 59 -7.11 -13.21 9.65
C TYR A 59 -5.95 -13.03 10.66
N PRO A 60 -5.75 -13.98 11.58
CA PRO A 60 -4.52 -14.04 12.38
C PRO A 60 -3.29 -14.07 11.48
N ARG A 61 -2.23 -13.39 11.91
CA ARG A 61 -0.97 -13.36 11.13
C ARG A 61 -0.39 -14.77 11.07
N LYS A 62 -0.12 -15.26 9.87
CA LYS A 62 0.64 -16.51 9.67
C LYS A 62 2.13 -16.24 9.87
N THR A 63 2.78 -17.13 10.62
CA THR A 63 4.25 -17.21 10.70
C THR A 63 4.69 -18.25 9.68
N TYR A 64 5.51 -17.85 8.73
CA TYR A 64 6.18 -18.77 7.83
C TYR A 64 7.53 -19.09 8.48
N LEU A 65 7.70 -20.34 8.91
CA LEU A 65 8.98 -20.91 9.37
C LEU A 65 9.82 -21.36 8.19
#